data_AF-A0A2G2GCV3-F1
#
_entry.id   AF-A0A2G2GCV3-F1
#
_cell.length_a   1.000
_cell.length_b   1.000
_cell.length_c   1.000
_cell.angle_alpha   90.00
_cell.angle_beta   90.00
_cell.angle_gamma   90.00
#
_symmetry.space_group_name_H-M   'P 1'
#
loop_
_entity.id
_entity.type
_entity.pdbx_description
1 polymer ?
#
loop_
_entity_poly.entity_id
_entity_poly.type
_entity_poly.pdbx_seq_one_letter_code
_entity_poly.pdbx_strand_id
1 'polypeptide(L)'
;MNEFLEGVGFSFKGSKLFYEDKTLECENEIIDVCLGKYGDGCGGGRIFILFASCLKVYDLESQNFMELRTDFKNAKSIHKKACDLFISVKGEDIIFNLSTMEQRTVELKEIS
;
A
#
# COMPACT_ATOMS: atom_id res chain seq x y z
N MET A 1 -14.16 -0.20 2.66
CA MET A 1 -13.00 -0.05 1.76
C MET A 1 -13.44 0.41 0.38
N ASN A 2 -14.35 -0.32 -0.28
CA ASN A 2 -14.77 -0.03 -1.66
C ASN A 2 -15.42 1.35 -1.85
N GLU A 3 -16.36 1.76 -0.99
CA GLU A 3 -17.04 3.07 -1.10
C GLU A 3 -16.08 4.27 -1.05
N PHE A 4 -14.99 4.16 -0.27
CA PHE A 4 -13.99 5.22 -0.20
C PHE A 4 -13.19 5.33 -1.51
N LEU A 5 -12.73 4.19 -2.02
CA LEU A 5 -11.99 4.12 -3.28
C LEU A 5 -12.86 4.61 -4.45
N GLU A 6 -14.14 4.21 -4.48
CA GLU A 6 -15.12 4.71 -5.44
C GLU A 6 -15.32 6.23 -5.33
N GLY A 7 -15.42 6.75 -4.10
CA GLY A 7 -15.56 8.18 -3.83
C GLY A 7 -14.36 9.04 -4.28
N VAL A 8 -13.19 8.43 -4.47
CA VAL A 8 -11.99 9.11 -4.99
C VAL A 8 -11.64 8.72 -6.43
N GLY A 9 -12.61 8.13 -7.15
CA GLY A 9 -12.54 7.90 -8.60
C GLY A 9 -12.01 6.54 -9.03
N PHE A 10 -11.80 5.60 -8.11
CA PHE A 10 -11.45 4.24 -8.46
C PHE A 10 -12.70 3.42 -8.79
N SER A 11 -12.52 2.40 -9.63
CA SER A 11 -13.56 1.40 -9.87
C SER A 11 -12.98 0.00 -9.81
N PHE A 12 -13.82 -0.96 -9.42
CA PHE A 12 -13.46 -2.37 -9.39
C PHE A 12 -14.13 -3.09 -10.57
N LYS A 13 -13.36 -3.88 -11.32
CA LYS A 13 -13.92 -4.88 -12.27
C LYS A 13 -13.33 -6.25 -11.91
N GLY A 14 -14.11 -7.06 -11.19
CA GLY A 14 -13.62 -8.29 -10.56
C GLY A 14 -12.62 -7.97 -9.44
N SER A 15 -11.47 -8.63 -9.43
CA SER A 15 -10.37 -8.39 -8.48
C SER A 15 -9.42 -7.25 -8.90
N LYS A 16 -9.67 -6.60 -10.04
CA LYS A 16 -8.81 -5.55 -10.58
C LYS A 16 -9.33 -4.17 -10.21
N LEU A 17 -8.40 -3.30 -9.82
CA LEU A 17 -8.63 -1.89 -9.53
C LEU A 17 -8.27 -1.03 -10.74
N PHE A 18 -9.15 -0.07 -11.04
CA PHE A 18 -9.00 0.88 -12.13
C PHE A 18 -9.08 2.30 -11.61
N TYR A 19 -8.33 3.20 -12.24
CA TYR A 19 -8.47 4.64 -12.10
C TYR A 19 -8.44 5.28 -13.49
N GLU A 20 -9.50 6.01 -13.86
CA GLU A 20 -9.64 6.61 -15.21
C GLU A 20 -9.31 5.62 -16.35
N ASP A 21 -9.88 4.41 -16.27
CA ASP A 21 -9.66 3.30 -17.21
C ASP A 21 -8.24 2.71 -17.27
N LYS A 22 -7.27 3.23 -16.50
CA LYS A 22 -5.96 2.60 -16.32
C LYS A 22 -6.07 1.46 -15.32
N THR A 23 -5.61 0.28 -15.71
CA THR A 23 -5.49 -0.86 -14.79
C THR A 23 -4.29 -0.64 -13.89
N LEU A 24 -4.48 -0.84 -12.59
CA LEU A 24 -3.36 -0.93 -11.68
C LEU A 24 -2.77 -2.33 -11.79
N GLU A 25 -1.78 -2.47 -12.67
CA GLU A 25 -1.13 -3.76 -12.92
C GLU A 25 -0.27 -4.15 -11.72
N CYS A 26 -0.86 -4.89 -10.79
CA CYS A 26 -0.11 -5.90 -10.05
C CYS A 26 -0.83 -7.23 -10.28
N GLU A 27 -0.05 -8.26 -10.56
CA GLU A 27 -0.57 -9.62 -10.49
C GLU A 27 -1.08 -9.80 -9.06
N ASN A 28 -2.41 -9.90 -8.88
CA ASN A 28 -3.16 -10.30 -7.66
C ASN A 28 -4.17 -9.27 -7.15
N GLU A 29 -5.03 -9.76 -6.24
CA GLU A 29 -6.09 -9.03 -5.55
C GLU A 29 -5.52 -7.97 -4.58
N ILE A 30 -6.30 -6.92 -4.34
CA ILE A 30 -6.03 -5.94 -3.30
C ILE A 30 -6.23 -6.62 -1.95
N ILE A 31 -5.19 -6.58 -1.12
CA ILE A 31 -5.20 -7.14 0.23
C ILE A 31 -5.75 -6.11 1.21
N ASP A 32 -5.22 -4.88 1.15
CA ASP A 32 -5.52 -3.85 2.14
C ASP A 32 -5.16 -2.44 1.63
N VAL A 33 -5.68 -1.40 2.26
CA VAL A 33 -5.47 0.01 1.90
C VAL A 33 -5.20 0.85 3.14
N CYS A 34 -4.13 1.64 3.10
CA CYS A 34 -3.80 2.59 4.16
C CYS A 34 -3.82 4.04 3.62
N LEU A 35 -4.42 4.95 4.39
CA LEU A 35 -4.50 6.36 4.04
C LEU A 35 -3.42 7.16 4.75
N GLY A 36 -2.61 7.87 3.97
CA GLY A 36 -1.74 8.91 4.48
C GLY A 36 -2.56 10.17 4.80
N LYS A 37 -2.84 10.38 6.09
CA LYS A 37 -3.55 11.58 6.55
C LYS A 37 -2.60 12.77 6.62
N TYR A 38 -3.05 13.94 6.15
CA TYR A 38 -2.31 15.18 6.36
C TYR A 38 -2.11 15.43 7.86
N GLY A 39 -0.89 15.80 8.25
CA GLY A 39 -0.52 16.04 9.65
C GLY A 39 -0.07 14.80 10.44
N ASP A 40 -0.23 13.59 9.90
CA ASP A 40 0.25 12.34 10.52
C ASP A 40 1.70 11.97 10.08
N GLY A 41 2.53 12.98 9.84
CA GLY A 41 3.89 12.81 9.29
C GLY A 41 3.92 12.70 7.76
N CYS A 42 4.76 11.80 7.24
CA CYS A 42 5.01 11.66 5.81
C CYS A 42 3.85 10.98 5.08
N GLY A 43 3.71 11.21 3.76
CA GLY A 43 2.71 10.49 2.96
C GLY A 43 1.29 11.06 3.02
N GLY A 44 1.07 12.21 3.65
CA GLY A 44 -0.22 12.93 3.59
C GLY A 44 -0.72 13.10 2.15
N GLY A 45 -2.02 12.91 1.94
CA GLY A 45 -2.64 13.01 0.61
C GLY A 45 -2.41 11.80 -0.30
N ARG A 46 -1.82 10.71 0.23
CA ARG A 46 -1.54 9.50 -0.55
C ARG A 46 -2.36 8.32 -0.07
N ILE A 47 -2.71 7.46 -1.01
CA ILE A 47 -3.38 6.18 -0.76
C ILE A 47 -2.37 5.07 -1.03
N PHE A 48 -2.06 4.28 0.00
CA PHE A 48 -1.18 3.13 -0.09
C PHE A 48 -2.04 1.89 -0.32
N ILE A 49 -1.88 1.25 -1.47
CA ILE A 49 -2.69 0.12 -1.93
C ILE A 49 -1.79 -1.12 -1.94
N LEU A 50 -2.06 -2.03 -1.00
CA LEU A 50 -1.31 -3.26 -0.85
C LEU A 50 -1.96 -4.38 -1.67
N PHE A 51 -1.16 -5.00 -2.53
CA PHE A 51 -1.49 -6.22 -3.25
C PHE A 51 -0.67 -7.37 -2.65
N ALA A 52 -1.05 -8.62 -2.96
CA ALA A 52 -0.33 -9.79 -2.44
C ALA A 52 1.17 -9.80 -2.82
N SER A 53 1.51 -9.20 -3.96
CA SER A 53 2.84 -9.17 -4.59
C SER A 53 3.52 -7.80 -4.58
N CYS A 54 2.78 -6.71 -4.40
CA CYS A 54 3.32 -5.36 -4.56
C CYS A 54 2.63 -4.31 -3.67
N LEU A 55 3.21 -3.12 -3.58
CA LEU A 55 2.64 -1.95 -2.94
C LEU A 55 2.68 -0.79 -3.93
N LYS A 56 1.50 -0.28 -4.27
CA LYS A 56 1.35 0.93 -5.07
C LYS A 56 0.93 2.11 -4.20
N VAL A 57 1.35 3.28 -4.59
CA VAL A 57 0.98 4.54 -3.95
C VAL A 57 0.28 5.40 -4.98
N TYR A 58 -0.90 5.87 -4.63
CA TYR A 58 -1.62 6.86 -5.40
C TYR A 58 -1.51 8.22 -4.73
N ASP A 59 -1.07 9.22 -5.47
CA ASP A 59 -0.97 10.59 -5.00
C ASP A 59 -2.20 11.38 -5.47
N LEU A 60 -3.04 11.84 -4.53
CA LEU A 60 -4.31 12.50 -4.84
C LEU A 60 -4.12 13.87 -5.51
N GLU A 61 -2.99 14.54 -5.28
CA GLU A 61 -2.73 15.87 -5.83
C GLU A 61 -2.28 15.78 -7.29
N SER A 62 -1.35 14.88 -7.57
CA SER A 62 -0.81 14.71 -8.93
C SER A 62 -1.58 13.70 -9.79
N GLN A 63 -2.51 12.95 -9.19
CA GLN A 63 -3.28 11.87 -9.82
C GLN A 63 -2.41 10.80 -10.47
N ASN A 64 -1.25 10.52 -9.87
CA ASN A 64 -0.27 9.56 -10.39
C ASN A 64 -0.06 8.39 -9.45
N PHE A 65 0.30 7.26 -10.05
CA PHE A 65 0.71 6.06 -9.33
C PHE A 65 2.21 5.93 -9.30
N MET A 66 2.71 5.43 -8.18
CA MET A 66 4.09 5.03 -7.98
C MET A 66 4.12 3.61 -7.44
N GLU A 67 5.03 2.80 -7.95
CA GLU A 67 5.32 1.49 -7.36
C GLU A 67 6.38 1.68 -6.29
N LEU A 68 6.02 1.37 -5.04
CA LEU A 68 6.95 1.45 -3.93
C LEU A 68 7.75 0.16 -3.78
N ARG A 69 7.13 -0.98 -4.09
CA ARG A 69 7.73 -2.32 -3.97
C ARG A 69 6.95 -3.37 -4.78
N THR A 70 7.63 -4.38 -5.35
CA THR A 70 7.04 -5.37 -6.28
C THR A 70 7.39 -6.84 -5.99
N ASP A 71 7.97 -7.14 -4.82
CA ASP A 71 8.53 -8.45 -4.47
C ASP A 71 7.95 -9.04 -3.18
N PHE A 72 6.72 -8.67 -2.78
CA PHE A 72 6.12 -9.28 -1.60
C PHE A 72 5.76 -10.75 -1.83
N LYS A 73 5.97 -11.57 -0.80
CA LYS A 73 5.60 -12.98 -0.78
C LYS A 73 4.38 -13.20 0.11
N ASN A 74 3.20 -12.85 -0.39
CA ASN A 74 1.92 -12.93 0.33
C ASN A 74 1.82 -11.91 1.46
N ALA A 75 1.74 -10.63 1.08
CA ALA A 75 1.41 -9.57 2.02
C ALA A 75 0.02 -9.79 2.63
N LYS A 76 -0.17 -9.33 3.88
CA LYS A 76 -1.37 -9.57 4.68
C LYS A 76 -2.08 -8.30 5.12
N SER A 77 -1.33 -7.26 5.44
CA SER A 77 -1.90 -6.00 5.92
C SER A 77 -0.91 -4.86 5.78
N ILE A 78 -1.43 -3.64 5.78
CA ILE A 78 -0.66 -2.41 5.72
C ILE A 78 -1.20 -1.42 6.74
N HIS A 79 -0.31 -0.82 7.51
CA HIS A 79 -0.65 0.32 8.35
C HIS A 79 0.49 1.31 8.41
N LYS A 80 0.20 2.51 8.89
CA LYS A 80 1.16 3.60 8.92
C LYS A 80 1.17 4.24 10.30
N LYS A 81 2.35 4.69 10.73
CA LYS A 81 2.55 5.52 11.91
C LYS A 81 3.65 6.54 11.64
N ALA A 82 3.33 7.82 11.73
CA ALA A 82 4.26 8.89 11.35
C ALA A 82 4.84 8.64 9.94
N CYS A 83 6.15 8.63 9.76
CA CYS A 83 6.76 8.37 8.45
C CYS A 83 6.95 6.89 8.12
N ASP A 84 6.62 5.97 9.02
CA ASP A 84 6.83 4.53 8.80
C ASP A 84 5.55 3.86 8.29
N LEU A 85 5.72 3.09 7.23
CA LEU A 85 4.76 2.13 6.67
C LEU A 85 5.15 0.73 7.10
N PHE A 86 4.22 0.05 7.75
CA PHE A 86 4.37 -1.29 8.28
C PHE A 86 3.54 -2.22 7.42
N ILE A 87 4.21 -3.20 6.81
CA ILE A 87 3.62 -4.15 5.88
C ILE A 87 3.88 -5.53 6.47
N SER A 88 2.82 -6.24 6.85
CA SER A 88 2.97 -7.58 7.37
C SER A 88 2.97 -8.58 6.23
N VAL A 89 4.00 -9.42 6.18
CA VAL A 89 4.18 -10.49 5.19
C VAL A 89 4.31 -11.80 5.95
N LYS A 90 4.06 -12.94 5.29
CA LYS A 90 4.18 -14.23 5.96
C LYS A 90 5.62 -14.48 6.45
N GLY A 91 5.83 -14.42 7.78
CA GLY A 91 7.11 -14.73 8.45
C GLY A 91 7.97 -13.51 8.74
N GLU A 92 7.60 -12.33 8.25
CA GLU A 92 8.37 -11.10 8.43
C GLU A 92 7.46 -9.86 8.35
N ASP A 93 7.85 -8.81 9.05
CA ASP A 93 7.29 -7.47 8.85
C ASP A 93 8.31 -6.60 8.12
N ILE A 94 7.82 -5.84 7.14
CA ILE A 94 8.61 -4.88 6.39
C ILE A 94 8.23 -3.49 6.87
N ILE A 95 9.23 -2.71 7.26
CA ILE A 95 9.06 -1.32 7.68
C ILE A 95 9.71 -0.44 6.61
N PHE A 96 8.92 0.38 5.95
CA PHE A 96 9.35 1.34 4.94
C PHE A 96 9.26 2.75 5.50
N ASN A 97 10.38 3.46 5.60
CA ASN A 97 10.39 4.85 6.04
C ASN A 97 10.19 5.78 4.84
N LEU A 98 9.04 6.45 4.79
CA LEU A 98 8.67 7.37 3.71
C LEU A 98 9.51 8.65 3.64
N SER A 99 10.23 9.01 4.71
CA SER A 99 11.07 10.22 4.72
C SER A 99 12.44 9.97 4.11
N THR A 100 13.03 8.80 4.40
CA THR A 100 14.35 8.41 3.91
C THR A 100 14.28 7.51 2.68
N MET A 101 13.09 6.98 2.38
CA MET A 101 12.86 5.95 1.35
C MET A 101 13.67 4.67 1.60
N GLU A 102 14.04 4.43 2.86
CA GLU A 102 14.74 3.22 3.29
C GLU A 102 13.76 2.16 3.76
N GLN A 103 14.17 0.90 3.65
CA GLN A 103 13.40 -0.23 4.16
C GLN A 103 14.24 -1.12 5.07
N ARG A 104 13.57 -1.74 6.04
CA ARG A 104 14.12 -2.82 6.86
C ARG A 104 13.11 -3.94 7.04
N THR A 105 13.63 -5.14 7.20
CA THR A 105 12.85 -6.35 7.46
C THR A 105 13.05 -6.77 8.91
N VAL A 106 11.96 -7.18 9.56
CA VAL A 106 11.96 -7.76 10.90
C VAL A 106 11.41 -9.17 10.79
N GLU A 107 12.25 -10.17 10.96
CA GLU A 107 11.80 -11.56 11.02
C GLU A 107 10.98 -11.80 12.29
N LEU A 108 9.79 -12.37 12.13
CA LEU A 108 8.96 -12.78 13.25
C LEU A 108 9.49 -14.13 13.74
N LYS A 109 10.27 -14.12 14.82
CA LYS A 109 10.64 -15.35 15.52
C LYS A 109 9.40 -15.89 16.23
N GLU A 110 8.94 -17.07 15.83
CA GLU A 110 7.99 -17.83 16.65
C GLU A 110 8.67 -18.11 17.99
N ILE A 111 8.11 -17.57 19.06
CA ILE A 111 8.51 -17.95 20.42
C ILE A 111 7.86 -19.32 20.65
N SER A 112 8.64 -20.38 20.42
CA SER A 112 8.29 -21.77 20.71
C SER A 112 8.19 -22.04 22.21
#